data_AF-A0AA92U0J8-F1
#
_entry.id   AF-A0AA92U0J8-F1
#
_cell.length_a   1.000
_cell.length_b   1.000
_cell.length_c   1.000
_cell.angle_alpha   90.00
_cell.angle_beta   90.00
_cell.angle_gamma   90.00
#
_symmetry.space_group_name_H-M   'P 1'
#
loop_
_entity.id
_entity.type
_entity.pdbx_description
1 polymer ?
#
loop_
_entity_poly.entity_id
_entity_poly.type
_entity_poly.pdbx_seq_one_letter_code
_entity_poly.pdbx_strand_id
1 'polypeptide(L)'
;MKIIYSIKVHRDHLKTLQGLKCLQSVDVGEDGKSITCQFKDNKTRGCLIAHTNDWLVEFATGEWQKFGDAAYQQLVRNPSNVSKEY
;
A
#
# COMPACT_ATOMS: atom_id res chain seq x y z
N MET A 1 10.94 -11.52 4.60
CA MET A 1 10.82 -10.99 3.23
C MET A 1 11.13 -9.51 3.30
N LYS A 2 12.03 -9.01 2.45
CA LYS A 2 12.51 -7.63 2.59
C LYS A 2 11.55 -6.65 1.91
N ILE A 3 11.12 -5.64 2.67
CA ILE A 3 10.32 -4.50 2.20
C ILE A 3 11.28 -3.47 1.63
N ILE A 4 10.98 -2.98 0.44
CA ILE A 4 11.78 -1.95 -0.24
C ILE A 4 11.04 -0.62 -0.32
N TYR A 5 9.72 -0.64 -0.22
CA TYR A 5 8.87 0.54 -0.22
C TYR A 5 7.57 0.27 0.53
N SER A 6 7.07 1.26 1.24
CA SER A 6 5.77 1.23 1.87
C SER A 6 5.14 2.62 1.78
N ILE A 7 3.83 2.67 1.62
CA ILE A 7 3.08 3.92 1.56
C ILE A 7 1.70 3.73 2.16
N LYS A 8 1.27 4.69 2.98
CA LYS A 8 -0.07 4.70 3.55
C LYS A 8 -1.08 5.28 2.57
N VAL A 9 -2.25 4.64 2.46
CA VAL A 9 -3.41 5.13 1.72
C VAL A 9 -4.00 6.30 2.51
N HIS A 10 -3.53 7.50 2.18
CA HIS A 10 -3.93 8.74 2.83
C HIS A 10 -4.04 9.87 1.80
N ARG A 11 -4.83 10.89 2.11
CA ARG A 11 -5.09 12.02 1.20
C ARG A 11 -3.81 12.76 0.81
N ASP A 12 -2.89 12.93 1.76
CA ASP A 12 -1.61 13.60 1.55
C ASP A 12 -0.72 12.84 0.56
N HIS A 13 -0.97 11.54 0.39
CA HIS A 13 -0.23 10.66 -0.52
C HIS A 13 -0.98 10.37 -1.82
N LEU A 14 -2.14 11.00 -2.08
CA LEU A 14 -2.97 10.73 -3.25
C LEU A 14 -2.23 10.83 -4.58
N LYS A 15 -1.42 11.89 -4.77
CA LYS A 15 -0.61 12.06 -5.98
C LYS A 15 0.35 10.90 -6.19
N THR A 16 1.00 10.44 -5.12
CA THR A 16 1.93 9.31 -5.16
C THR A 16 1.19 8.02 -5.48
N LEU A 17 0.05 7.77 -4.82
CA LEU A 17 -0.81 6.61 -5.06
C LEU A 17 -1.26 6.55 -6.52
N GLN A 18 -1.73 7.66 -7.09
CA GLN A 18 -2.14 7.74 -8.50
C GLN A 18 -0.98 7.46 -9.48
N GLY A 19 0.27 7.71 -9.07
CA GLY A 19 1.47 7.40 -9.86
C GLY A 19 1.99 5.97 -9.71
N LEU A 20 1.45 5.17 -8.76
CA LEU A 20 1.93 3.83 -8.52
C LEU A 20 1.56 2.89 -9.67
N LYS A 21 2.57 2.30 -10.31
CA LYS A 21 2.37 1.33 -11.39
C LYS A 21 1.64 0.06 -10.95
N CYS A 22 1.62 -0.24 -9.65
CA CYS A 22 0.94 -1.40 -9.07
C CYS A 22 -0.58 -1.22 -8.96
N LEU A 23 -1.06 0.03 -8.94
CA LEU A 23 -2.47 0.35 -8.86
C LEU A 23 -3.08 0.47 -10.26
N GLN A 24 -4.32 0.00 -10.37
CA GLN A 24 -5.17 0.10 -11.54
C GLN A 24 -6.00 1.39 -11.48
N SER A 25 -6.58 1.68 -10.31
CA SER A 25 -7.34 2.90 -10.06
C SER A 25 -7.19 3.37 -8.61
N VAL A 26 -7.38 4.67 -8.40
CA VAL A 26 -7.43 5.31 -7.08
C VAL A 26 -8.65 6.21 -7.07
N ASP A 27 -9.68 5.78 -6.35
CA ASP A 27 -10.96 6.44 -6.24
C ASP A 27 -11.06 7.15 -4.89
N VAL A 28 -11.53 8.39 -4.91
CA VAL A 28 -11.85 9.16 -3.70
C VAL A 28 -13.36 9.19 -3.58
N GLY A 29 -13.89 8.65 -2.49
CA GLY A 29 -15.33 8.64 -2.21
C GLY A 29 -15.87 10.06 -2.01
N GLU A 30 -17.18 10.21 -2.16
CA GLU A 30 -17.88 11.50 -2.13
C GLU A 30 -17.66 12.33 -0.85
N ASP A 31 -17.34 11.70 0.28
CA ASP A 31 -16.98 12.39 1.54
C ASP A 31 -15.59 13.08 1.49
N GLY A 32 -14.79 12.82 0.46
CA GLY A 32 -13.44 13.38 0.30
C GLY A 32 -12.39 12.80 1.26
N LYS A 33 -12.80 11.89 2.18
CA LYS A 33 -11.90 11.21 3.14
C LYS A 33 -11.72 9.72 2.84
N SER A 34 -12.71 9.10 2.21
CA SER A 34 -12.64 7.69 1.81
C SER A 34 -11.81 7.58 0.54
N ILE A 35 -10.76 6.77 0.57
CA ILE A 35 -9.88 6.51 -0.56
C ILE A 35 -9.89 5.00 -0.75
N THR A 36 -10.16 4.57 -1.97
CA THR A 36 -10.14 3.17 -2.37
C THR A 36 -9.12 3.03 -3.49
N CYS A 37 -8.11 2.20 -3.26
CA CYS A 37 -7.07 1.88 -4.23
C CYS A 37 -7.30 0.45 -4.72
N GLN A 38 -7.34 0.26 -6.03
CA GLN A 38 -7.42 -1.05 -6.64
C GLN A 38 -6.07 -1.44 -7.22
N PHE A 39 -5.55 -2.59 -6.81
CA PHE A 39 -4.34 -3.19 -7.39
C PHE A 39 -4.65 -3.86 -8.72
N LYS A 40 -3.62 -3.92 -9.58
CA LYS A 40 -3.64 -4.81 -10.75
C LYS A 40 -3.57 -6.26 -10.29
N ASP A 41 -4.30 -7.14 -10.97
CA ASP A 41 -4.40 -8.56 -10.62
C ASP A 41 -3.02 -9.25 -10.55
N ASN A 42 -2.12 -8.87 -11.45
CA ASN A 42 -0.78 -9.43 -11.54
C ASN A 42 0.25 -8.83 -10.56
N LYS A 43 -0.16 -7.93 -9.67
CA LYS A 43 0.76 -7.23 -8.74
C LYS A 43 0.59 -7.62 -7.28
N THR A 44 -0.50 -8.28 -6.92
CA THR A 44 -0.74 -8.75 -5.55
C THR A 44 -1.23 -10.20 -5.58
N ARG A 45 -0.82 -10.99 -4.59
CA ARG A 45 -1.37 -12.34 -4.36
C ARG A 45 -2.54 -12.35 -3.37
N GLY A 46 -2.86 -11.19 -2.81
CA GLY A 46 -3.84 -11.03 -1.75
C GLY A 46 -5.04 -10.22 -2.19
N CYS A 47 -5.55 -9.39 -1.29
CA CYS A 47 -6.67 -8.53 -1.58
C CYS A 47 -6.29 -7.46 -2.62
N LEU A 48 -7.12 -7.34 -3.66
CA LEU A 48 -6.95 -6.37 -4.73
C LEU A 48 -7.38 -4.96 -4.33
N ILE A 49 -8.07 -4.80 -3.20
CA ILE A 49 -8.67 -3.53 -2.80
C ILE A 49 -8.04 -3.08 -1.48
N ALA A 50 -7.49 -1.88 -1.46
CA ALA A 50 -7.01 -1.21 -0.26
C ALA A 50 -7.85 0.02 0.03
N HIS A 51 -8.12 0.27 1.31
CA HIS A 51 -8.96 1.39 1.76
C HIS A 51 -8.12 2.44 2.51
N THR A 52 -8.74 3.57 2.86
CA THR A 52 -8.10 4.60 3.68
C THR A 52 -7.45 3.99 4.92
N ASN A 53 -6.23 4.44 5.21
CA ASN A 53 -5.37 3.97 6.30
C ASN A 53 -4.75 2.58 6.12
N ASP A 54 -5.06 1.84 5.05
CA ASP A 54 -4.27 0.67 4.69
C ASP A 54 -2.86 1.10 4.23
N TRP A 55 -1.89 0.21 4.42
CA TRP A 55 -0.53 0.34 3.94
C TRP A 55 -0.33 -0.51 2.70
N LEU A 56 0.18 0.08 1.63
CA LEU A 56 0.65 -0.64 0.46
C LEU A 56 2.14 -0.87 0.62
N VAL A 57 2.55 -2.13 0.55
CA VAL A 57 3.93 -2.54 0.79
C VAL A 57 4.46 -3.25 -0.44
N GLU A 58 5.60 -2.80 -0.92
CA GLU A 58 6.38 -3.44 -1.98
C GLU A 58 7.51 -4.26 -1.39
N PHE A 59 7.56 -5.53 -1.78
CA PHE A 59 8.64 -6.43 -1.43
C PHE A 59 9.75 -6.40 -2.49
N ALA A 60 10.96 -6.80 -2.10
CA ALA A 60 12.10 -6.91 -3.00
C ALA A 60 11.86 -7.89 -4.18
N THR A 61 10.85 -8.74 -4.10
CA THR A 61 10.40 -9.62 -5.19
C THR A 61 9.64 -8.87 -6.30
N GLY A 62 9.27 -7.60 -6.08
CA GLY A 62 8.42 -6.80 -6.98
C GLY A 62 6.92 -7.01 -6.77
N GLU A 63 6.55 -7.79 -5.75
CA GLU A 63 5.17 -8.04 -5.35
C GLU A 63 4.69 -6.95 -4.39
N TRP A 64 3.41 -6.60 -4.52
CA TRP A 64 2.73 -5.63 -3.69
C TRP A 64 1.67 -6.30 -2.84
N GLN A 65 1.50 -5.83 -1.60
CA GLN A 65 0.48 -6.33 -0.71
C GLN A 65 -0.05 -5.23 0.20
N LYS A 66 -1.35 -5.30 0.51
CA LYS A 66 -1.95 -4.41 1.50
C LYS A 66 -1.81 -4.96 2.91
N PHE A 67 -1.63 -4.06 3.86
CA PHE A 67 -1.64 -4.36 5.29
C PHE A 67 -2.50 -3.32 6.01
N GLY A 68 -3.32 -3.77 6.95
CA GLY A 68 -3.92 -2.85 7.90
C GLY A 68 -2.85 -2.25 8.82
N ASP A 69 -3.11 -1.09 9.40
CA ASP A 69 -2.14 -0.33 10.21
C ASP A 69 -1.47 -1.20 11.29
N ALA A 70 -2.25 -1.92 12.10
CA ALA A 70 -1.71 -2.82 13.13
C ALA A 70 -0.83 -3.95 12.57
N ALA A 71 -1.19 -4.50 11.41
CA ALA A 71 -0.43 -5.57 10.76
C ALA A 71 0.89 -5.03 10.17
N TYR A 72 0.85 -3.85 9.57
CA TYR A 72 2.05 -3.16 9.08
C TYR A 72 3.03 -2.87 10.22
N GLN A 73 2.54 -2.34 11.35
CA GLN A 73 3.36 -2.07 12.52
C GLN A 73 4.06 -3.35 13.03
N GLN A 74 3.37 -4.49 13.08
CA GLN A 74 4.00 -5.76 13.44
C GLN A 74 5.04 -6.21 12.41
N LEU A 75 4.80 -5.95 11.13
CA LEU A 75 5.68 -6.32 10.02
C LEU A 75 7.01 -5.56 10.07
N VAL A 76 6.96 -4.24 10.31
CA VAL A 76 8.15 -3.37 10.37
C VAL A 76 8.88 -3.42 11.70
N ARG A 77 8.20 -3.78 12.79
CA ARG A 77 8.82 -3.97 14.11
C ARG A 77 9.92 -5.03 14.11
N ASN A 78 9.95 -5.91 13.10
CA ASN A 78 11.07 -6.79 12.86
C ASN A 78 12.09 -6.10 11.93
N PRO A 79 13.22 -5.57 12.43
CA PRO A 79 14.15 -4.73 11.67
C PRO A 79 14.82 -5.47 10.50
N SER A 80 14.80 -6.80 10.49
CA SER A 80 15.28 -7.62 9.37
C SER A 80 14.38 -7.52 8.11
N ASN A 81 13.17 -6.94 8.22
CA ASN A 81 12.22 -6.86 7.13
C ASN A 81 12.19 -5.51 6.40
N VAL A 82 12.84 -4.43 6.86
CA VAL A 82 12.63 -3.07 6.30
C VAL A 82 13.91 -2.47 5.73
N SER A 83 13.86 -1.94 4.50
CA SER A 83 15.01 -1.28 3.86
C SER A 83 14.91 0.25 3.83
N LYS A 84 13.70 0.82 3.83
CA LYS A 84 13.41 2.26 3.76
C LYS A 84 11.91 2.50 3.97
N GLU A 85 11.56 3.47 4.81
CA GLU A 85 10.19 3.98 4.99
C GLU A 85 10.09 5.35 4.28
N TYR A 86 8.99 5.61 3.57
CA TYR A 86 8.76 6.85 2.80
C TYR A 86 7.37 7.43 3.07
#